data_AF-A0A7J7NRZ7-F1
#
_entry.id   AF-A0A7J7NRZ7-F1
#
_cell.length_a   1.000
_cell.length_b   1.000
_cell.length_c   1.000
_cell.angle_alpha   90.00
_cell.angle_beta   90.00
_cell.angle_gamma   90.00
#
_symmetry.space_group_name_H-M   'P 1'
#
loop_
_entity.id
_entity.type
_entity.pdbx_description
1 polymer ?
#
loop_
_entity_poly.entity_id
_entity_poly.type
_entity_poly.pdbx_seq_one_letter_code
_entity_poly.pdbx_strand_id
1 'polypeptide(L)'
;MDPDTFSATLLRWDQRGLINPLAPAPPPLPQPPQAPLVYGGYRQRELLLGLEEFFQAYGIRYSTAAKIADMGFTVSTLLNMRDEELDEMMTSLCQLYRFDLMVGERYGIKAAVRAERRRFQEEAEELSRRRHLLESDAVNALDALSQEGLSEEQVQQEKVGSGGSGWEITGQQQDSVKKKHRRRKVVRRGSGCGGEDDNEDEGGCYGGDDGTERQREHPFIVTEPGEVARGKKNGLDYLFHLYEQCREFLIQVQNISKQKGEKCPSKVTNEVFRHAKKVGATYINKPKMRHYVHCYAFHCLDEEASNALRRSFKERRENVGAWRQACYKPLVTMAAHQGWDIDTMFAAHPRLSIWYVPTVLRQMCHAERSNAGVGSSSAPGCVSITGTLYRGD
;
A
#
# COMPACT_ATOMS: atom_id res chain seq x y z
N MET A 1 15.68 -68.09 23.06
CA MET A 1 15.90 -69.54 22.87
C MET A 1 15.24 -69.91 21.57
N ASP A 2 15.95 -69.64 20.48
CA ASP A 2 15.85 -70.32 19.19
C ASP A 2 16.62 -71.67 19.32
N PRO A 3 16.56 -72.67 18.42
CA PRO A 3 16.44 -72.61 16.95
C PRO A 3 15.07 -73.21 16.45
N ASP A 4 14.81 -73.53 15.17
CA ASP A 4 15.70 -73.78 14.03
C ASP A 4 15.12 -73.42 12.63
N THR A 5 15.79 -73.88 11.58
CA THR A 5 16.08 -73.10 10.36
C THR A 5 15.76 -73.88 9.06
N PHE A 6 16.12 -73.29 7.92
CA PHE A 6 16.14 -73.81 6.54
C PHE A 6 14.80 -73.78 5.77
N SER A 7 14.79 -73.54 4.44
CA SER A 7 15.89 -73.62 3.45
C SER A 7 16.06 -72.40 2.52
N ALA A 8 17.32 -72.19 2.10
CA ALA A 8 17.84 -71.56 0.86
C ALA A 8 17.30 -70.17 0.40
N THR A 9 18.07 -69.08 0.31
CA THR A 9 19.32 -68.81 -0.46
C THR A 9 19.18 -69.04 -1.98
N LEU A 10 19.26 -68.01 -2.84
CA LEU A 10 20.44 -67.35 -3.45
C LEU A 10 19.93 -66.10 -4.25
N LEU A 11 20.69 -65.06 -4.64
CA LEU A 11 22.02 -64.54 -4.30
C LEU A 11 22.08 -63.04 -4.74
N ARG A 12 23.09 -62.27 -4.32
CA ARG A 12 23.26 -60.83 -4.63
C ARG A 12 24.75 -60.56 -4.98
N TRP A 13 25.05 -59.64 -5.91
CA TRP A 13 26.41 -59.19 -6.35
C TRP A 13 27.21 -60.23 -7.19
N ASP A 14 28.34 -59.96 -7.89
CA ASP A 14 28.88 -58.84 -8.73
C ASP A 14 30.28 -59.34 -9.27
N GLN A 15 31.14 -58.73 -10.12
CA GLN A 15 31.22 -57.47 -10.89
C GLN A 15 32.17 -57.64 -12.14
N ARG A 16 32.04 -56.77 -13.17
CA ARG A 16 33.03 -56.36 -14.23
C ARG A 16 34.08 -57.37 -14.80
N GLY A 17 34.08 -57.52 -16.13
CA GLY A 17 35.23 -57.94 -16.98
C GLY A 17 34.76 -58.17 -18.43
N LEU A 18 35.03 -57.36 -19.47
CA LEU A 18 36.25 -56.84 -20.12
C LEU A 18 36.84 -57.79 -21.22
N ILE A 19 37.23 -57.17 -22.35
CA ILE A 19 38.00 -57.67 -23.52
C ILE A 19 37.27 -58.53 -24.60
N ASN A 20 37.59 -58.19 -25.86
CA ASN A 20 37.22 -58.76 -27.18
C ASN A 20 38.32 -59.81 -27.60
N PRO A 21 38.50 -60.34 -28.85
CA PRO A 21 37.81 -60.15 -30.14
C PRO A 21 37.64 -61.44 -31.03
N LEU A 22 37.43 -61.23 -32.35
CA LEU A 22 37.59 -62.14 -33.52
C LEU A 22 36.45 -63.14 -33.89
N ALA A 23 35.58 -62.72 -34.82
CA ALA A 23 34.99 -63.53 -35.91
C ALA A 23 34.52 -62.59 -37.06
N PRO A 24 34.47 -63.02 -38.33
CA PRO A 24 34.30 -62.11 -39.49
C PRO A 24 32.85 -61.75 -39.86
N ALA A 25 32.67 -60.70 -40.66
CA ALA A 25 31.39 -60.05 -40.96
C ALA A 25 30.71 -60.49 -42.28
N PRO A 26 29.37 -60.62 -42.32
CA PRO A 26 28.54 -60.60 -43.53
C PRO A 26 28.33 -59.17 -44.10
N PRO A 27 27.78 -59.01 -45.33
CA PRO A 27 27.68 -57.71 -46.02
C PRO A 27 26.62 -56.76 -45.42
N PRO A 28 26.73 -55.44 -45.68
CA PRO A 28 25.83 -54.43 -45.11
C PRO A 28 24.43 -54.48 -45.72
N LEU A 29 23.43 -54.78 -44.89
CA LEU A 29 22.02 -54.51 -45.19
C LEU A 29 21.66 -53.06 -44.81
N PRO A 30 20.57 -52.48 -45.37
CA PRO A 30 20.31 -51.05 -45.26
C PRO A 30 20.17 -50.56 -43.83
N GLN A 31 20.75 -49.39 -43.55
CA GLN A 31 20.50 -48.69 -42.29
C GLN A 31 19.00 -48.36 -42.20
N PRO A 32 18.27 -48.75 -41.14
CA PRO A 32 16.99 -48.12 -40.85
C PRO A 32 17.26 -46.63 -40.61
N PRO A 33 16.38 -45.72 -41.08
CA PRO A 33 16.61 -44.29 -40.94
C PRO A 33 16.80 -43.94 -39.47
N GLN A 34 17.82 -43.13 -39.17
CA GLN A 34 18.05 -42.63 -37.82
C GLN A 34 16.76 -41.95 -37.34
N ALA A 35 16.20 -42.45 -36.23
CA ALA A 35 15.02 -41.84 -35.64
C ALA A 35 15.32 -40.37 -35.37
N PRO A 36 14.51 -39.42 -35.87
CA PRO A 36 14.82 -38.01 -35.77
C PRO A 36 14.95 -37.62 -34.30
N LEU A 37 16.12 -37.12 -33.90
CA LEU A 37 16.36 -36.65 -32.55
C LEU A 37 15.30 -35.60 -32.22
N VAL A 38 14.52 -35.87 -31.16
CA VAL A 38 13.32 -35.09 -30.83
C VAL A 38 13.73 -33.67 -30.40
N TYR A 39 13.72 -32.75 -31.36
CA TYR A 39 14.09 -31.34 -31.18
C TYR A 39 13.25 -30.62 -30.10
N GLY A 40 12.08 -31.15 -29.74
CA GLY A 40 11.27 -30.66 -28.62
C GLY A 40 11.89 -30.88 -27.24
N GLY A 41 12.76 -31.90 -27.08
CA GLY A 41 13.32 -32.28 -25.78
C GLY A 41 14.21 -31.22 -25.13
N TYR A 42 14.87 -30.37 -25.93
CA TYR A 42 15.70 -29.27 -25.42
C TYR A 42 14.84 -28.14 -24.84
N ARG A 43 13.84 -27.65 -25.59
CA ARG A 43 12.95 -26.57 -25.14
C ARG A 43 12.16 -26.94 -23.88
N GLN A 44 11.65 -28.16 -23.78
CA GLN A 44 10.89 -28.57 -22.59
C GLN A 44 11.77 -28.64 -21.33
N ARG A 45 13.06 -28.92 -21.50
CA ARG A 45 14.06 -28.89 -20.41
C ARG A 45 14.42 -27.46 -19.99
N GLU A 46 14.55 -26.53 -20.94
CA GLU A 46 14.76 -25.10 -20.66
C GLU A 46 13.56 -24.48 -19.91
N LEU A 47 12.33 -24.78 -20.33
CA LEU A 47 11.11 -24.31 -19.66
C LEU A 47 10.99 -24.84 -18.24
N LEU A 48 11.32 -26.13 -18.02
CA LEU A 48 11.30 -26.75 -16.70
C LEU A 48 12.32 -26.09 -15.76
N LEU A 49 13.56 -25.88 -16.22
CA LEU A 49 14.61 -25.23 -15.42
C LEU A 49 14.22 -23.81 -14.98
N GLY A 50 13.64 -23.01 -15.88
CA GLY A 50 13.17 -21.66 -15.54
C GLY A 50 12.01 -21.65 -14.53
N LEU A 51 11.11 -22.64 -14.60
CA LEU A 51 10.03 -22.81 -13.63
C LEU A 51 10.51 -23.38 -12.29
N GLU A 52 11.54 -24.21 -12.29
CA GLU A 52 12.17 -24.76 -11.07
C GLU A 52 12.80 -23.64 -10.24
N GLU A 53 13.63 -22.77 -10.85
CA GLU A 53 14.21 -21.61 -10.16
C GLU A 53 13.12 -20.65 -9.64
N PHE A 54 12.11 -20.33 -10.46
CA PHE A 54 11.00 -19.45 -10.12
C PHE A 54 10.17 -19.96 -8.93
N PHE A 55 9.98 -21.27 -8.80
CA PHE A 55 9.15 -21.87 -7.75
C PHE A 55 9.92 -22.34 -6.50
N GLN A 56 11.27 -22.38 -6.54
CA GLN A 56 12.14 -22.94 -5.51
C GLN A 56 11.85 -22.44 -4.08
N ALA A 57 11.48 -21.16 -3.93
CA ALA A 57 11.21 -20.55 -2.61
C ALA A 57 9.77 -20.75 -2.09
N TYR A 58 8.88 -21.37 -2.87
CA TYR A 58 7.42 -21.30 -2.67
C TYR A 58 6.75 -22.64 -2.32
N GLY A 59 7.53 -23.70 -2.10
CA GLY A 59 7.03 -24.98 -1.57
C GLY A 59 6.24 -25.83 -2.58
N ILE A 60 6.54 -25.67 -3.86
CA ILE A 60 5.92 -26.40 -4.97
C ILE A 60 6.80 -27.61 -5.33
N ARG A 61 6.20 -28.78 -5.55
CA ARG A 61 6.96 -29.99 -5.90
C ARG A 61 7.52 -29.89 -7.32
N TYR A 62 8.68 -30.51 -7.56
CA TYR A 62 9.26 -30.69 -8.89
C TYR A 62 8.25 -31.27 -9.90
N SER A 63 7.44 -32.26 -9.50
CA SER A 63 6.39 -32.84 -10.35
C SER A 63 5.32 -31.81 -10.76
N THR A 64 4.99 -30.86 -9.88
CA THR A 64 4.03 -29.79 -10.14
C THR A 64 4.61 -28.76 -11.11
N ALA A 65 5.87 -28.34 -10.90
CA ALA A 65 6.59 -27.43 -11.80
C ALA A 65 6.79 -28.06 -13.19
N ALA A 66 7.19 -29.33 -13.25
CA ALA A 66 7.30 -30.10 -14.48
C ALA A 66 5.96 -30.19 -15.21
N LYS A 67 4.85 -30.45 -14.50
CA LYS A 67 3.54 -30.54 -15.14
C LYS A 67 3.03 -29.19 -15.69
N ILE A 68 3.44 -28.08 -15.08
CA ILE A 68 3.21 -26.73 -15.60
C ILE A 68 4.04 -26.49 -16.88
N ALA A 69 5.30 -26.93 -16.92
CA ALA A 69 6.15 -26.90 -18.11
C ALA A 69 5.60 -27.78 -19.26
N ASP A 70 5.10 -28.99 -18.96
CA ASP A 70 4.49 -29.92 -19.93
C ASP A 70 3.26 -29.34 -20.64
N MET A 71 2.54 -28.44 -19.97
CA MET A 71 1.39 -27.72 -20.56
C MET A 71 1.83 -26.50 -21.39
N GLY A 72 3.14 -26.23 -21.51
CA GLY A 72 3.68 -25.10 -22.28
C GLY A 72 3.64 -23.75 -21.55
N PHE A 73 3.32 -23.72 -20.25
CA PHE A 73 3.43 -22.48 -19.48
C PHE A 73 4.91 -22.12 -19.29
N THR A 74 5.18 -20.82 -19.28
CA THR A 74 6.50 -20.25 -19.01
C THR A 74 6.38 -19.30 -17.82
N VAL A 75 7.51 -18.90 -17.23
CA VAL A 75 7.53 -17.85 -16.19
C VAL A 75 6.89 -16.56 -16.70
N SER A 76 7.17 -16.14 -17.94
CA SER A 76 6.56 -14.93 -18.52
C SER A 76 5.05 -15.06 -18.77
N THR A 77 4.55 -16.24 -19.14
CA THR A 77 3.10 -16.50 -19.24
C THR A 77 2.44 -16.37 -17.87
N LEU A 78 2.99 -17.02 -16.84
CA LEU A 78 2.45 -16.96 -15.47
C LEU A 78 2.49 -15.53 -14.89
N LEU A 79 3.50 -14.73 -15.22
CA LEU A 79 3.60 -13.33 -14.81
C LEU A 79 2.61 -12.39 -15.53
N ASN A 80 1.99 -12.84 -16.63
CA ASN A 80 0.93 -12.11 -17.32
C ASN A 80 -0.48 -12.53 -16.87
N MET A 81 -0.68 -13.77 -16.41
CA MET A 81 -1.99 -14.29 -15.97
C MET A 81 -2.51 -13.65 -14.68
N ARG A 82 -3.77 -13.22 -14.65
CA ARG A 82 -4.43 -12.70 -13.43
C ARG A 82 -4.58 -13.78 -12.36
N ASP A 83 -4.84 -13.37 -11.11
CA ASP A 83 -4.97 -14.34 -10.01
C ASP A 83 -6.13 -15.34 -10.25
N GLU A 84 -7.19 -14.89 -10.94
CA GLU A 84 -8.33 -15.72 -11.34
C GLU A 84 -7.94 -16.73 -12.44
N GLU A 85 -7.17 -16.29 -13.44
CA GLU A 85 -6.66 -17.13 -14.54
C GLU A 85 -5.66 -18.20 -14.02
N LEU A 86 -4.92 -17.88 -12.95
CA LEU A 86 -4.10 -18.86 -12.22
C LEU A 86 -4.97 -19.87 -11.46
N ASP A 87 -6.09 -19.47 -10.87
CA ASP A 87 -7.04 -20.39 -10.23
C ASP A 87 -7.77 -21.26 -11.25
N GLU A 88 -8.12 -20.75 -12.42
CA GLU A 88 -8.62 -21.53 -13.56
C GLU A 88 -7.58 -22.57 -14.01
N MET A 89 -6.33 -22.18 -14.25
CA MET A 89 -5.23 -23.10 -14.59
C MET A 89 -5.01 -24.18 -13.51
N MET A 90 -5.01 -23.81 -12.23
CA MET A 90 -4.89 -24.75 -11.11
C MET A 90 -6.13 -25.65 -10.93
N THR A 91 -7.27 -25.26 -11.50
CA THR A 91 -8.47 -26.07 -11.60
C THR A 91 -8.39 -27.03 -12.77
N SER A 92 -7.93 -26.57 -13.95
CA SER A 92 -7.66 -27.41 -15.12
C SER A 92 -6.61 -28.50 -14.85
N LEU A 93 -5.55 -28.19 -14.09
CA LEU A 93 -4.58 -29.19 -13.60
C LEU A 93 -5.25 -30.36 -12.88
N CYS A 94 -6.19 -30.06 -11.98
CA CYS A 94 -6.85 -31.07 -11.16
C CYS A 94 -8.00 -31.78 -11.89
N GLN A 95 -8.73 -31.08 -12.76
CA GLN A 95 -9.89 -31.64 -13.48
C GLN A 95 -9.48 -32.39 -14.76
N LEU A 96 -8.66 -31.78 -15.62
CA LEU A 96 -8.29 -32.35 -16.92
C LEU A 96 -7.13 -33.34 -16.81
N TYR A 97 -6.10 -33.00 -16.03
CA TYR A 97 -4.90 -33.84 -15.87
C TYR A 97 -4.92 -34.72 -14.61
N ARG A 98 -6.02 -34.68 -13.82
CA ARG A 98 -6.20 -35.41 -12.55
C ARG A 98 -5.03 -35.22 -11.57
N PHE A 99 -4.35 -34.08 -11.65
CA PHE A 99 -3.14 -33.82 -10.90
C PHE A 99 -3.49 -33.38 -9.47
N ASP A 100 -3.08 -34.16 -8.47
CA ASP A 100 -3.28 -33.82 -7.06
C ASP A 100 -2.40 -32.63 -6.66
N LEU A 101 -2.99 -31.43 -6.62
CA LEU A 101 -2.33 -30.18 -6.29
C LEU A 101 -2.69 -29.77 -4.86
N MET A 102 -1.71 -29.84 -3.96
CA MET A 102 -1.91 -29.60 -2.53
C MET A 102 -2.31 -28.15 -2.25
N VAL A 103 -3.07 -27.91 -1.18
CA VAL A 103 -3.50 -26.56 -0.76
C VAL A 103 -2.31 -25.60 -0.62
N GLY A 104 -1.20 -26.08 -0.05
CA GLY A 104 0.04 -25.31 0.06
C GLY A 104 0.64 -24.89 -1.29
N GLU A 105 0.60 -25.76 -2.30
CA GLU A 105 1.12 -25.47 -3.65
C GLU A 105 0.25 -24.44 -4.37
N ARG A 106 -1.07 -24.46 -4.19
CA ARG A 106 -1.98 -23.44 -4.75
C ARG A 106 -1.67 -22.04 -4.24
N TYR A 107 -1.37 -21.92 -2.94
CA TYR A 107 -0.90 -20.66 -2.37
C TYR A 107 0.53 -20.34 -2.80
N GLY A 108 1.41 -21.35 -2.95
CA GLY A 108 2.76 -21.21 -3.46
C GLY A 108 2.82 -20.60 -4.87
N ILE A 109 2.04 -21.13 -5.81
CA ILE A 109 2.03 -20.68 -7.22
C ILE A 109 1.62 -19.19 -7.29
N LYS A 110 0.54 -18.82 -6.63
CA LYS A 110 0.10 -17.41 -6.56
C LYS A 110 1.06 -16.54 -5.76
N ALA A 111 1.75 -17.07 -4.74
CA ALA A 111 2.78 -16.33 -4.01
C ALA A 111 4.02 -16.02 -4.87
N ALA A 112 4.48 -16.98 -5.69
CA ALA A 112 5.59 -16.79 -6.62
C ALA A 112 5.28 -15.68 -7.64
N VAL A 113 4.15 -15.80 -8.34
CA VAL A 113 3.71 -14.78 -9.32
C VAL A 113 3.55 -13.40 -8.69
N ARG A 114 2.92 -13.30 -7.52
CA ARG A 114 2.73 -12.02 -6.80
C ARG A 114 4.03 -11.44 -6.21
N ALA A 115 5.06 -12.26 -5.98
CA ALA A 115 6.36 -11.79 -5.52
C ALA A 115 7.18 -11.25 -6.69
N GLU A 116 7.30 -11.99 -7.79
CA GLU A 116 8.14 -11.59 -8.92
C GLU A 116 7.54 -10.44 -9.72
N ARG A 117 6.19 -10.37 -9.82
CA ARG A 117 5.50 -9.15 -10.29
C ARG A 117 5.89 -7.90 -9.50
N ARG A 118 6.11 -8.02 -8.19
CA ARG A 118 6.57 -6.89 -7.37
C ARG A 118 8.01 -6.50 -7.71
N ARG A 119 8.89 -7.48 -7.93
CA ARG A 119 10.29 -7.23 -8.33
C ARG A 119 10.37 -6.54 -9.70
N PHE A 120 9.60 -7.00 -10.69
CA PHE A 120 9.50 -6.32 -12.00
C PHE A 120 8.92 -4.91 -11.89
N GLN A 121 7.94 -4.67 -11.01
CA GLN A 121 7.41 -3.32 -10.76
C GLN A 121 8.45 -2.42 -10.07
N GLU A 122 9.16 -2.94 -9.06
CA GLU A 122 10.24 -2.23 -8.35
C GLU A 122 11.40 -1.88 -9.32
N GLU A 123 11.79 -2.80 -10.20
CA GLU A 123 12.81 -2.59 -11.25
C GLU A 123 12.34 -1.61 -12.33
N ALA A 124 11.08 -1.69 -12.79
CA ALA A 124 10.53 -0.73 -13.75
C ALA A 124 10.45 0.69 -13.16
N GLU A 125 10.16 0.83 -11.87
CA GLU A 125 10.23 2.10 -11.15
C GLU A 125 11.67 2.58 -10.94
N GLU A 126 12.64 1.69 -10.70
CA GLU A 126 14.05 2.04 -10.61
C GLU A 126 14.63 2.50 -11.95
N LEU A 127 14.30 1.80 -13.04
CA LEU A 127 14.64 2.21 -14.42
C LEU A 127 13.98 3.55 -14.78
N SER A 128 12.75 3.79 -14.33
CA SER A 128 12.06 5.08 -14.50
C SER A 128 12.76 6.20 -13.73
N ARG A 129 13.17 5.96 -12.48
CA ARG A 129 13.98 6.92 -11.68
C ARG A 129 15.35 7.17 -12.32
N ARG A 130 15.99 6.13 -12.86
CA ARG A 130 17.30 6.23 -13.54
C ARG A 130 17.22 7.00 -14.86
N ARG A 131 16.11 6.88 -15.61
CA ARG A 131 15.83 7.75 -16.77
C ARG A 131 15.61 9.20 -16.34
N HIS A 132 14.78 9.44 -15.32
CA HIS A 132 14.51 10.79 -14.82
C HIS A 132 15.77 11.50 -14.28
N LEU A 133 16.75 10.77 -13.73
CA LEU A 133 18.05 11.32 -13.36
C LEU A 133 18.86 11.75 -14.59
N LEU A 134 19.01 10.88 -15.59
CA LEU A 134 19.73 11.18 -16.84
C LEU A 134 19.07 12.32 -17.64
N GLU A 135 17.73 12.42 -17.58
CA GLU A 135 16.97 13.50 -18.19
C GLU A 135 17.16 14.82 -17.42
N SER A 136 17.28 14.78 -16.08
CA SER A 136 17.59 15.94 -15.25
C SER A 136 18.99 16.52 -15.52
N ASP A 137 19.99 15.65 -15.72
CA ASP A 137 21.36 16.08 -16.05
C ASP A 137 21.41 16.79 -17.41
N ALA A 138 20.58 16.35 -18.37
CA ALA A 138 20.48 16.98 -19.69
C ALA A 138 19.88 18.40 -19.64
N VAL A 139 18.94 18.68 -18.73
CA VAL A 139 18.40 20.05 -18.56
C VAL A 139 19.42 20.97 -17.87
N ASN A 140 20.10 20.48 -16.83
CA ASN A 140 21.14 21.23 -16.12
C ASN A 140 22.31 21.62 -17.06
N ALA A 141 22.66 20.75 -18.01
CA ALA A 141 23.70 21.03 -19.02
C ALA A 141 23.32 22.12 -20.03
N LEU A 142 22.03 22.41 -20.24
CA LEU A 142 21.56 23.47 -21.12
C LEU A 142 21.47 24.84 -20.43
N ASP A 143 21.11 24.86 -19.14
CA ASP A 143 21.04 26.09 -18.34
C ASP A 143 22.44 26.72 -18.13
N ALA A 144 23.46 25.87 -17.93
CA ALA A 144 24.85 26.27 -17.72
C ALA A 144 25.50 27.04 -18.90
N LEU A 145 24.91 27.00 -20.10
CA LEU A 145 25.40 27.73 -21.29
C LEU A 145 24.78 29.14 -21.44
N SER A 146 23.87 29.54 -20.55
CA SER A 146 23.07 30.78 -20.69
C SER A 146 23.60 32.01 -19.92
N GLN A 147 24.78 31.94 -19.30
CA GLN A 147 25.33 33.03 -18.46
C GLN A 147 26.73 33.54 -18.85
N GLU A 148 27.33 33.07 -19.95
CA GLU A 148 28.61 33.64 -20.43
C GLU A 148 28.41 34.99 -21.16
N GLY A 149 28.25 36.07 -20.38
CA GLY A 149 28.49 37.43 -20.87
C GLY A 149 27.72 38.55 -20.15
N LEU A 150 28.40 39.30 -19.27
CA LEU A 150 28.74 40.72 -19.50
C LEU A 150 29.50 41.37 -18.32
N SER A 151 30.61 42.04 -18.64
CA SER A 151 31.29 43.15 -17.94
C SER A 151 31.81 43.00 -16.48
N GLU A 152 33.08 43.39 -16.31
CA GLU A 152 33.73 43.72 -15.03
C GLU A 152 33.38 45.16 -14.57
N GLU A 153 33.37 45.41 -13.25
CA GLU A 153 34.21 46.46 -12.64
C GLU A 153 34.51 46.08 -11.16
N GLN A 154 35.46 46.75 -10.51
CA GLN A 154 36.06 46.37 -9.23
C GLN A 154 35.64 47.27 -8.05
N VAL A 155 36.23 46.97 -6.87
CA VAL A 155 36.52 47.88 -5.73
C VAL A 155 35.59 47.78 -4.49
N GLN A 156 36.18 47.20 -3.44
CA GLN A 156 36.00 47.45 -1.98
C GLN A 156 34.59 47.51 -1.37
N GLN A 157 34.30 46.54 -0.51
CA GLN A 157 33.19 46.56 0.45
C GLN A 157 33.73 46.74 1.88
N GLU A 158 33.39 47.84 2.54
CA GLU A 158 33.45 47.95 4.01
C GLU A 158 32.12 47.53 4.66
N LYS A 159 32.14 47.35 5.98
CA LYS A 159 30.97 47.02 6.84
C LYS A 159 29.87 48.09 6.70
N VAL A 160 28.57 47.83 6.90
CA VAL A 160 27.96 47.20 8.08
C VAL A 160 26.62 46.51 7.76
N GLY A 161 26.48 45.26 8.24
CA GLY A 161 25.30 44.67 8.89
C GLY A 161 23.87 44.83 8.33
N SER A 162 23.26 43.68 7.99
CA SER A 162 21.88 43.36 8.39
C SER A 162 21.70 41.84 8.55
N GLY A 163 20.63 41.42 9.23
CA GLY A 163 20.48 40.05 9.75
C GLY A 163 20.05 38.99 8.73
N GLY A 164 20.50 37.74 8.95
CA GLY A 164 20.10 36.57 8.16
C GLY A 164 20.63 35.27 8.77
N SER A 165 19.93 34.71 9.75
CA SER A 165 20.36 33.49 10.47
C SER A 165 20.07 32.20 9.69
N GLY A 166 20.78 32.00 8.57
CA GLY A 166 20.92 30.68 7.95
C GLY A 166 21.84 29.80 8.79
N TRP A 167 21.50 28.52 8.97
CA TRP A 167 22.33 27.57 9.73
C TRP A 167 23.23 26.80 8.76
N GLU A 168 24.48 27.21 8.64
CA GLU A 168 25.45 26.58 7.75
C GLU A 168 25.95 25.22 8.29
N ILE A 169 26.29 24.32 7.38
CA ILE A 169 26.80 22.99 7.67
C ILE A 169 28.32 23.01 7.57
N THR A 170 29.02 22.75 8.68
CA THR A 170 30.40 22.23 8.63
C THR A 170 30.35 20.71 8.78
N GLY A 171 30.57 19.99 7.69
CA GLY A 171 30.58 18.53 7.71
C GLY A 171 31.92 17.94 8.15
N GLN A 172 31.88 16.73 8.70
CA GLN A 172 32.95 15.75 8.51
C GLN A 172 32.36 14.37 8.23
N GLN A 173 33.07 13.61 7.40
CA GLN A 173 32.59 12.41 6.72
C GLN A 173 33.21 11.17 7.35
N GLN A 174 32.39 10.17 7.73
CA GLN A 174 32.72 8.76 7.48
C GLN A 174 31.54 7.78 7.70
N ASP A 175 31.35 6.96 6.66
CA ASP A 175 30.93 5.57 6.58
C ASP A 175 29.72 5.01 7.36
N SER A 176 28.80 4.46 6.56
CA SER A 176 27.53 3.88 6.96
C SER A 176 27.58 2.35 7.10
N VAL A 177 27.44 1.83 8.33
CA VAL A 177 26.94 0.46 8.55
C VAL A 177 25.94 0.42 9.71
N LYS A 178 24.63 0.40 9.42
CA LYS A 178 23.58 0.15 10.43
C LYS A 178 22.64 -1.00 10.00
N LYS A 179 22.98 -2.21 10.47
CA LYS A 179 22.18 -3.44 10.30
C LYS A 179 20.74 -3.25 10.85
N LYS A 180 19.73 -3.29 9.98
CA LYS A 180 18.32 -3.10 10.36
C LYS A 180 17.72 -4.42 10.88
N HIS A 181 17.69 -4.60 12.20
CA HIS A 181 17.33 -5.87 12.84
C HIS A 181 15.83 -6.20 12.73
N ARG A 182 15.46 -7.18 11.88
CA ARG A 182 14.07 -7.64 11.68
C ARG A 182 13.55 -8.38 12.93
N ARG A 183 12.77 -7.72 13.79
CA ARG A 183 11.99 -8.39 14.86
C ARG A 183 10.83 -9.19 14.26
N ARG A 184 11.09 -10.44 13.86
CA ARG A 184 10.04 -11.45 13.58
C ARG A 184 9.22 -11.68 14.86
N LYS A 185 7.90 -11.49 14.83
CA LYS A 185 6.99 -11.94 15.90
C LYS A 185 6.75 -13.44 15.73
N VAL A 186 7.48 -14.25 16.49
CA VAL A 186 7.27 -15.71 16.54
C VAL A 186 6.05 -16.01 17.39
N VAL A 187 5.10 -16.77 16.84
CA VAL A 187 4.02 -17.39 17.61
C VAL A 187 4.55 -18.71 18.16
N ARG A 188 4.54 -18.89 19.48
CA ARG A 188 4.79 -20.19 20.12
C ARG A 188 3.46 -20.84 20.51
N ARG A 189 3.37 -22.17 20.34
CA ARG A 189 2.31 -23.02 20.91
C ARG A 189 2.58 -23.29 22.39
N GLY A 190 1.50 -23.55 23.13
CA GLY A 190 1.45 -23.81 24.58
C GLY A 190 0.11 -23.25 25.09
N SER A 191 -0.97 -24.01 25.25
CA SER A 191 -1.18 -25.20 26.12
C SER A 191 -1.26 -24.80 27.59
N GLY A 192 -2.48 -24.64 28.10
CA GLY A 192 -2.79 -24.19 29.46
C GLY A 192 -4.28 -23.83 29.59
N CYS A 193 -4.96 -24.55 30.47
CA CYS A 193 -6.40 -24.57 30.78
C CYS A 193 -7.04 -23.27 31.34
N GLY A 194 -8.38 -23.23 31.29
CA GLY A 194 -9.23 -22.59 32.32
C GLY A 194 -10.05 -21.37 31.90
N GLY A 195 -11.38 -21.47 32.01
CA GLY A 195 -12.33 -20.36 31.86
C GLY A 195 -13.54 -20.70 30.99
N GLU A 196 -14.63 -21.17 31.61
CA GLU A 196 -15.94 -21.29 30.96
C GLU A 196 -16.63 -19.93 30.79
N ASP A 197 -17.41 -19.76 29.72
CA ASP A 197 -18.47 -18.75 29.59
C ASP A 197 -19.38 -19.19 28.42
N ASP A 198 -20.46 -19.92 28.74
CA ASP A 198 -21.33 -20.54 27.73
C ASP A 198 -22.22 -19.51 27.03
N ASN A 199 -22.29 -19.58 25.70
CA ASN A 199 -23.36 -19.00 24.89
C ASN A 199 -23.51 -19.83 23.60
N GLU A 200 -24.23 -20.94 23.72
CA GLU A 200 -24.63 -21.79 22.58
C GLU A 200 -25.74 -21.10 21.78
N ASP A 201 -25.54 -20.90 20.48
CA ASP A 201 -26.59 -20.56 19.51
C ASP A 201 -26.29 -21.30 18.19
N GLU A 202 -26.59 -22.61 18.16
CA GLU A 202 -26.56 -23.40 16.93
C GLU A 202 -27.88 -23.28 16.16
N GLY A 203 -27.81 -23.00 14.85
CA GLY A 203 -28.90 -23.32 13.93
C GLY A 203 -29.14 -22.31 12.80
N GLY A 204 -28.50 -22.51 11.64
CA GLY A 204 -28.84 -21.77 10.42
C GLY A 204 -27.78 -21.88 9.33
N CYS A 205 -27.94 -22.82 8.39
CA CYS A 205 -26.94 -23.15 7.39
C CYS A 205 -27.38 -22.82 5.94
N TYR A 206 -26.39 -22.81 5.03
CA TYR A 206 -26.47 -22.70 3.57
C TYR A 206 -26.74 -21.32 2.97
N GLY A 207 -26.09 -21.08 1.81
CA GLY A 207 -26.06 -19.81 1.09
C GLY A 207 -24.94 -18.88 1.58
N GLY A 208 -23.84 -18.71 0.87
CA GLY A 208 -23.43 -19.26 -0.43
C GLY A 208 -22.12 -18.59 -0.87
N ASP A 209 -21.44 -19.14 -1.88
CA ASP A 209 -20.23 -18.52 -2.43
C ASP A 209 -20.59 -17.30 -3.28
N ASP A 210 -20.75 -16.14 -2.63
CA ASP A 210 -20.71 -14.85 -3.29
C ASP A 210 -19.30 -14.27 -3.21
N GLY A 211 -18.50 -14.63 -4.21
CA GLY A 211 -17.26 -13.94 -4.53
C GLY A 211 -17.50 -12.54 -5.08
N THR A 212 -18.21 -11.67 -4.34
CA THR A 212 -18.26 -10.23 -4.63
C THR A 212 -16.85 -9.65 -4.50
N GLU A 213 -16.13 -9.68 -5.62
CA GLU A 213 -14.93 -8.92 -5.85
C GLU A 213 -15.20 -7.50 -5.34
N ARG A 214 -14.42 -7.06 -4.35
CA ARG A 214 -14.67 -5.80 -3.66
C ARG A 214 -14.39 -4.64 -4.62
N GLN A 215 -15.39 -4.29 -5.42
CA GLN A 215 -15.33 -3.29 -6.49
C GLN A 215 -14.56 -2.07 -6.00
N ARG A 216 -13.29 -2.00 -6.43
CA ARG A 216 -12.32 -1.17 -5.75
C ARG A 216 -12.58 0.27 -6.16
N GLU A 217 -13.26 1.00 -5.28
CA GLU A 217 -13.81 2.33 -5.55
C GLU A 217 -12.84 3.19 -6.35
N HIS A 218 -13.39 3.84 -7.37
CA HIS A 218 -12.63 4.76 -8.20
C HIS A 218 -11.97 5.84 -7.35
N PRO A 219 -10.68 6.16 -7.61
CA PRO A 219 -9.96 7.15 -6.82
C PRO A 219 -10.63 8.52 -6.97
N PHE A 220 -10.64 9.28 -5.88
CA PHE A 220 -11.11 10.66 -5.91
C PHE A 220 -10.15 11.53 -6.73
N ILE A 221 -10.71 12.54 -7.38
CA ILE A 221 -9.97 13.70 -7.91
C ILE A 221 -10.52 14.99 -7.30
N VAL A 222 -9.73 16.06 -7.33
CA VAL A 222 -10.21 17.39 -6.99
C VAL A 222 -11.19 17.84 -8.08
N THR A 223 -12.45 18.05 -7.72
CA THR A 223 -13.49 18.60 -8.61
C THR A 223 -13.99 19.93 -8.08
N GLU A 224 -14.42 20.79 -8.98
CA GLU A 224 -15.19 21.99 -8.64
C GLU A 224 -16.55 21.62 -8.01
N PRO A 225 -17.21 22.55 -7.29
CA PRO A 225 -18.51 22.32 -6.68
C PRO A 225 -19.56 22.03 -7.75
N GLY A 226 -20.20 20.86 -7.69
CA GLY A 226 -21.18 20.40 -8.68
C GLY A 226 -20.56 19.80 -9.95
N GLU A 227 -19.23 19.70 -10.05
CA GLU A 227 -18.57 19.04 -11.18
C GLU A 227 -18.54 17.52 -11.00
N VAL A 228 -19.22 16.82 -11.90
CA VAL A 228 -19.13 15.36 -12.04
C VAL A 228 -17.74 14.97 -12.56
N ALA A 229 -17.02 14.15 -11.80
CA ALA A 229 -15.72 13.64 -12.18
C ALA A 229 -15.79 12.82 -13.49
N ARG A 230 -14.86 13.09 -14.42
CA ARG A 230 -14.84 12.42 -15.73
C ARG A 230 -14.11 11.07 -15.67
N GLY A 231 -14.72 10.03 -16.26
CA GLY A 231 -14.14 8.69 -16.39
C GLY A 231 -14.25 7.84 -15.12
N LYS A 232 -13.35 6.86 -14.97
CA LYS A 232 -13.29 5.95 -13.80
C LYS A 232 -12.71 6.63 -12.55
N LYS A 233 -13.32 7.74 -12.11
CA LYS A 233 -12.87 8.63 -11.04
C LYS A 233 -14.06 9.20 -10.26
N ASN A 234 -13.89 9.43 -8.96
CA ASN A 234 -14.94 9.99 -8.09
C ASN A 234 -14.70 11.48 -7.81
N GLY A 235 -15.77 12.27 -7.70
CA GLY A 235 -15.71 13.70 -7.37
C GLY A 235 -15.69 13.98 -5.86
N LEU A 236 -15.35 15.22 -5.48
CA LEU A 236 -15.35 15.64 -4.07
C LEU A 236 -16.78 15.82 -3.51
N ASP A 237 -17.75 16.20 -4.34
CA ASP A 237 -19.16 16.27 -3.90
C ASP A 237 -19.70 14.88 -3.55
N TYR A 238 -19.33 13.85 -4.31
CA TYR A 238 -19.64 12.46 -3.97
C TYR A 238 -18.95 12.05 -2.64
N LEU A 239 -17.70 12.46 -2.41
CA LEU A 239 -17.02 12.24 -1.13
C LEU A 239 -17.79 12.87 0.03
N PHE A 240 -18.32 14.09 -0.12
CA PHE A 240 -19.13 14.75 0.91
C PHE A 240 -20.50 14.08 1.10
N HIS A 241 -21.15 13.64 0.02
CA HIS A 241 -22.40 12.88 0.10
C HIS A 241 -22.28 11.58 0.91
N LEU A 242 -21.13 10.91 0.86
CA LEU A 242 -20.89 9.74 1.73
C LEU A 242 -20.94 10.07 3.24
N TYR A 243 -20.68 11.31 3.67
CA TYR A 243 -20.86 11.73 5.07
C TYR A 243 -22.33 11.98 5.44
N GLU A 244 -23.14 12.40 4.47
CA GLU A 244 -24.59 12.57 4.61
C GLU A 244 -25.27 11.21 4.75
N GLN A 245 -24.93 10.26 3.88
CA GLN A 245 -25.36 8.85 4.00
C GLN A 245 -24.91 8.23 5.34
N CYS A 246 -23.70 8.51 5.81
CA CYS A 246 -23.27 8.09 7.16
C CYS A 246 -24.12 8.69 8.30
N ARG A 247 -24.65 9.91 8.13
CA ARG A 247 -25.58 10.53 9.08
C ARG A 247 -26.95 9.85 9.03
N GLU A 248 -27.46 9.49 7.86
CA GLU A 248 -28.71 8.73 7.72
C GLU A 248 -28.59 7.33 8.35
N PHE A 249 -27.50 6.60 8.09
CA PHE A 249 -27.26 5.31 8.74
C PHE A 249 -27.08 5.44 10.27
N LEU A 250 -26.52 6.53 10.77
CA LEU A 250 -26.50 6.81 12.22
C LEU A 250 -27.92 7.03 12.78
N ILE A 251 -28.78 7.78 12.08
CA ILE A 251 -30.18 8.00 12.50
C ILE A 251 -30.96 6.67 12.48
N GLN A 252 -30.76 5.82 11.47
CA GLN A 252 -31.34 4.48 11.41
C GLN A 252 -30.91 3.62 12.61
N VAL A 253 -29.60 3.53 12.89
CA VAL A 253 -29.07 2.79 14.04
C VAL A 253 -29.60 3.36 15.36
N GLN A 254 -29.61 4.68 15.55
CA GLN A 254 -30.21 5.32 16.73
C GLN A 254 -31.67 4.93 16.93
N ASN A 255 -32.48 4.87 15.86
CA ASN A 255 -33.88 4.49 15.96
C ASN A 255 -34.05 2.99 16.27
N ILE A 256 -33.19 2.12 15.74
CA ILE A 256 -33.15 0.69 16.10
C ILE A 256 -32.76 0.52 17.58
N SER A 257 -31.72 1.23 18.07
CA SER A 257 -31.34 1.19 19.49
C SER A 257 -32.48 1.65 20.39
N LYS A 258 -33.18 2.74 20.05
CA LYS A 258 -34.37 3.21 20.80
C LYS A 258 -35.47 2.15 20.87
N GLN A 259 -35.79 1.51 19.74
CA GLN A 259 -36.83 0.48 19.68
C GLN A 259 -36.49 -0.77 20.53
N LYS A 260 -35.20 -1.08 20.68
CA LYS A 260 -34.72 -2.19 21.51
C LYS A 260 -34.46 -1.84 22.98
N GLY A 261 -34.45 -0.55 23.36
CA GLY A 261 -33.96 -0.10 24.66
C GLY A 261 -32.43 -0.11 24.83
N GLU A 262 -31.67 -0.27 23.73
CA GLU A 262 -30.20 -0.26 23.73
C GLU A 262 -29.63 1.18 23.84
N LYS A 263 -28.39 1.30 24.34
CA LYS A 263 -27.71 2.59 24.54
C LYS A 263 -27.44 3.31 23.21
N CYS A 264 -28.27 4.30 22.91
CA CYS A 264 -28.28 5.02 21.63
C CYS A 264 -26.92 5.69 21.32
N PRO A 265 -26.28 5.41 20.16
CA PRO A 265 -24.99 6.00 19.82
C PRO A 265 -25.15 7.47 19.36
N SER A 266 -24.45 8.39 20.03
CA SER A 266 -24.45 9.83 19.67
C SER A 266 -23.47 10.21 18.55
N LYS A 267 -22.55 9.31 18.19
CA LYS A 267 -21.52 9.52 17.16
C LYS A 267 -21.41 8.32 16.22
N VAL A 268 -20.76 8.49 15.07
CA VAL A 268 -20.53 7.44 14.07
C VAL A 268 -19.58 6.36 14.62
N THR A 269 -20.15 5.31 15.21
CA THR A 269 -19.43 4.18 15.82
C THR A 269 -19.06 3.11 14.78
N ASN A 270 -18.37 2.03 15.22
CA ASN A 270 -18.17 0.83 14.40
C ASN A 270 -19.50 0.20 13.93
N GLU A 271 -20.58 0.39 14.68
CA GLU A 271 -21.89 -0.20 14.41
C GLU A 271 -22.56 0.41 13.18
N VAL A 272 -22.50 1.74 13.03
CA VAL A 272 -22.99 2.44 11.84
C VAL A 272 -22.33 1.91 10.57
N PHE A 273 -21.02 1.63 10.61
CA PHE A 273 -20.31 1.01 9.48
C PHE A 273 -20.70 -0.46 9.24
N ARG A 274 -21.12 -1.22 10.26
CA ARG A 274 -21.68 -2.58 10.09
C ARG A 274 -23.09 -2.53 9.49
N HIS A 275 -23.93 -1.61 9.96
CA HIS A 275 -25.27 -1.38 9.43
C HIS A 275 -25.23 -0.93 7.96
N ALA A 276 -24.39 0.06 7.63
CA ALA A 276 -24.15 0.51 6.26
C ALA A 276 -23.76 -0.65 5.32
N LYS A 277 -22.87 -1.56 5.76
CA LYS A 277 -22.55 -2.77 4.98
C LYS A 277 -23.76 -3.72 4.86
N LYS A 278 -24.55 -3.91 5.93
CA LYS A 278 -25.74 -4.79 5.92
C LYS A 278 -26.83 -4.30 4.96
N VAL A 279 -27.00 -2.98 4.80
CA VAL A 279 -27.97 -2.37 3.86
C VAL A 279 -27.40 -2.14 2.46
N GLY A 280 -26.29 -2.81 2.10
CA GLY A 280 -25.72 -2.79 0.74
C GLY A 280 -24.79 -1.61 0.42
N ALA A 281 -24.59 -0.65 1.31
CA ALA A 281 -23.65 0.47 1.13
C ALA A 281 -22.18 0.04 1.37
N THR A 282 -21.72 -0.99 0.66
CA THR A 282 -20.40 -1.63 0.80
C THR A 282 -19.22 -0.70 0.55
N TYR A 283 -19.44 0.37 -0.22
CA TYR A 283 -18.48 1.44 -0.46
C TYR A 283 -18.20 2.30 0.80
N ILE A 284 -19.13 2.39 1.77
CA ILE A 284 -18.86 3.15 3.00
C ILE A 284 -17.95 2.35 3.93
N ASN A 285 -16.72 2.84 4.12
CA ASN A 285 -15.72 2.18 4.97
C ASN A 285 -15.05 3.13 5.97
N LYS A 286 -14.88 2.65 7.21
CA LYS A 286 -14.32 3.38 8.35
C LYS A 286 -12.95 4.05 8.08
N PRO A 287 -11.97 3.42 7.41
CA PRO A 287 -10.71 4.07 7.08
C PRO A 287 -10.88 5.30 6.17
N LYS A 288 -11.62 5.18 5.07
CA LYS A 288 -11.91 6.28 4.13
C LYS A 288 -12.61 7.45 4.82
N MET A 289 -13.69 7.17 5.57
CA MET A 289 -14.45 8.23 6.25
C MET A 289 -13.65 8.90 7.39
N ARG A 290 -12.68 8.20 8.02
CA ARG A 290 -11.75 8.84 8.97
C ARG A 290 -10.61 9.61 8.30
N HIS A 291 -10.30 9.31 7.04
CA HIS A 291 -9.19 9.95 6.32
C HIS A 291 -9.52 11.38 5.86
N TYR A 292 -10.78 11.66 5.50
CA TYR A 292 -11.23 12.94 4.92
C TYR A 292 -12.19 13.75 5.80
N VAL A 293 -12.47 13.35 7.04
CA VAL A 293 -13.48 14.02 7.90
C VAL A 293 -13.11 15.47 8.24
N HIS A 294 -11.84 15.86 8.19
CA HIS A 294 -11.45 17.27 8.30
C HIS A 294 -11.78 18.06 7.01
N CYS A 295 -11.64 17.47 5.81
CA CYS A 295 -12.12 18.12 4.58
C CYS A 295 -13.64 18.35 4.63
N TYR A 296 -14.39 17.38 5.14
CA TYR A 296 -15.84 17.53 5.38
C TYR A 296 -16.15 18.56 6.47
N ALA A 297 -15.34 18.62 7.54
CA ALA A 297 -15.46 19.65 8.57
C ALA A 297 -15.23 21.05 8.02
N PHE A 298 -14.22 21.25 7.15
CA PHE A 298 -13.97 22.53 6.51
C PHE A 298 -15.15 22.96 5.64
N HIS A 299 -15.62 22.11 4.72
CA HIS A 299 -16.82 22.36 3.92
C HIS A 299 -18.07 22.65 4.74
N CYS A 300 -18.22 22.05 5.93
CA CYS A 300 -19.34 22.28 6.84
C CYS A 300 -19.22 23.55 7.70
N LEU A 301 -18.05 24.18 7.80
CA LEU A 301 -17.80 25.36 8.63
C LEU A 301 -17.59 26.62 7.80
N ASP A 302 -17.06 26.47 6.59
CA ASP A 302 -16.79 27.53 5.61
C ASP A 302 -16.92 26.89 4.21
N GLU A 303 -18.11 26.98 3.62
CA GLU A 303 -18.36 26.39 2.31
C GLU A 303 -17.68 27.21 1.21
N GLU A 304 -17.70 28.53 1.30
CA GLU A 304 -17.10 29.45 0.34
C GLU A 304 -15.59 29.23 0.19
N ALA A 305 -14.83 29.19 1.30
CA ALA A 305 -13.40 28.95 1.27
C ALA A 305 -13.06 27.50 0.91
N SER A 306 -13.88 26.52 1.30
CA SER A 306 -13.73 25.13 0.82
C SER A 306 -13.89 25.06 -0.70
N ASN A 307 -14.90 25.73 -1.25
CA ASN A 307 -15.16 25.79 -2.68
C ASN A 307 -14.10 26.60 -3.45
N ALA A 308 -13.52 27.65 -2.85
CA ALA A 308 -12.35 28.36 -3.39
C ALA A 308 -11.06 27.51 -3.35
N LEU A 309 -10.84 26.74 -2.29
CA LEU A 309 -9.72 25.81 -2.17
C LEU A 309 -9.82 24.69 -3.22
N ARG A 310 -11.03 24.17 -3.48
CA ARG A 310 -11.26 23.19 -4.54
C ARG A 310 -10.90 23.73 -5.94
N ARG A 311 -11.35 24.94 -6.27
CA ARG A 311 -11.01 25.63 -7.54
C ARG A 311 -9.50 25.77 -7.73
N SER A 312 -8.82 26.41 -6.77
CA SER A 312 -7.37 26.70 -6.83
C SER A 312 -6.47 25.45 -6.80
N PHE A 313 -6.94 24.31 -6.29
CA PHE A 313 -6.23 23.03 -6.40
C PHE A 313 -6.52 22.30 -7.72
N LYS A 314 -7.75 22.39 -8.26
CA LYS A 314 -8.07 21.86 -9.60
C LYS A 314 -7.33 22.59 -10.71
N GLU A 315 -7.27 23.92 -10.65
CA GLU A 315 -6.57 24.77 -11.62
C GLU A 315 -5.09 24.40 -11.74
N ARG A 316 -4.40 24.26 -10.59
CA ARG A 316 -3.01 23.78 -10.49
C ARG A 316 -2.86 22.26 -10.74
N ARG A 317 -3.94 21.56 -11.08
CA ARG A 317 -4.01 20.10 -11.34
C ARG A 317 -3.43 19.24 -10.22
N GLU A 318 -3.57 19.70 -8.99
CA GLU A 318 -3.01 19.09 -7.79
C GLU A 318 -3.65 17.74 -7.46
N ASN A 319 -2.89 16.88 -6.78
CA ASN A 319 -3.40 15.61 -6.31
C ASN A 319 -4.29 15.79 -5.07
N VAL A 320 -5.24 14.86 -4.86
CA VAL A 320 -6.17 14.89 -3.71
C VAL A 320 -5.44 14.83 -2.37
N GLY A 321 -4.23 14.24 -2.31
CA GLY A 321 -3.38 14.29 -1.12
C GLY A 321 -2.97 15.71 -0.75
N ALA A 322 -2.50 16.50 -1.71
CA ALA A 322 -2.10 17.90 -1.51
C ALA A 322 -3.30 18.77 -1.09
N TRP A 323 -4.43 18.69 -1.79
CA TRP A 323 -5.68 19.36 -1.39
C TRP A 323 -6.11 18.97 0.03
N ARG A 324 -6.10 17.66 0.34
CA ARG A 324 -6.44 17.13 1.66
C ARG A 324 -5.54 17.68 2.76
N GLN A 325 -4.24 17.86 2.52
CA GLN A 325 -3.35 18.46 3.53
C GLN A 325 -3.62 19.97 3.68
N ALA A 326 -3.89 20.68 2.58
CA ALA A 326 -4.23 22.10 2.61
C ALA A 326 -5.48 22.39 3.45
N CYS A 327 -6.49 21.51 3.45
CA CYS A 327 -7.69 21.63 4.29
C CYS A 327 -7.41 21.72 5.81
N TYR A 328 -6.23 21.33 6.31
CA TYR A 328 -5.90 21.53 7.73
C TYR A 328 -5.63 23.01 8.06
N LYS A 329 -5.01 23.79 7.17
CA LYS A 329 -4.56 25.16 7.48
C LYS A 329 -5.75 26.09 7.81
N PRO A 330 -6.81 26.20 6.98
CA PRO A 330 -7.99 27.01 7.31
C PRO A 330 -8.64 26.61 8.64
N LEU A 331 -8.81 25.30 8.89
CA LEU A 331 -9.40 24.81 10.14
C LEU A 331 -8.63 25.21 11.39
N VAL A 332 -7.29 25.22 11.33
CA VAL A 332 -6.46 25.66 12.46
C VAL A 332 -6.56 27.18 12.65
N THR A 333 -6.67 27.97 11.57
CA THR A 333 -6.98 29.41 11.65
C THR A 333 -8.35 29.66 12.29
N MET A 334 -9.40 28.94 11.87
CA MET A 334 -10.74 29.04 12.47
C MET A 334 -10.72 28.66 13.96
N ALA A 335 -10.00 27.59 14.33
CA ALA A 335 -9.82 27.19 15.72
C ALA A 335 -9.10 28.27 16.55
N ALA A 336 -8.10 28.96 15.98
CA ALA A 336 -7.41 30.07 16.66
C ALA A 336 -8.36 31.22 17.02
N HIS A 337 -9.28 31.58 16.10
CA HIS A 337 -10.33 32.58 16.37
C HIS A 337 -11.34 32.12 17.43
N GLN A 338 -11.55 30.81 17.60
CA GLN A 338 -12.46 30.21 18.60
C GLN A 338 -11.73 29.72 19.87
N GLY A 339 -10.64 30.40 20.28
CA GLY A 339 -9.96 30.10 21.55
C GLY A 339 -9.22 28.75 21.60
N TRP A 340 -8.97 28.15 20.43
CA TRP A 340 -8.33 26.85 20.21
C TRP A 340 -9.13 25.62 20.66
N ASP A 341 -10.44 25.75 20.93
CA ASP A 341 -11.29 24.60 21.26
C ASP A 341 -11.94 23.98 20.01
N ILE A 342 -11.25 22.98 19.48
CA ILE A 342 -11.69 22.20 18.33
C ILE A 342 -12.89 21.28 18.63
N ASP A 343 -13.16 20.92 19.90
CA ASP A 343 -14.29 20.05 20.25
C ASP A 343 -15.61 20.82 20.29
N THR A 344 -15.64 22.02 20.87
CA THR A 344 -16.85 22.86 20.84
C THR A 344 -17.17 23.34 19.41
N MET A 345 -16.17 23.67 18.59
CA MET A 345 -16.38 23.99 17.17
C MET A 345 -17.04 22.82 16.41
N PHE A 346 -16.60 21.57 16.66
CA PHE A 346 -17.25 20.38 16.06
C PHE A 346 -18.62 20.07 16.68
N ALA A 347 -18.81 20.29 17.99
CA ALA A 347 -20.05 20.01 18.69
C ALA A 347 -21.18 21.00 18.35
N ALA A 348 -20.84 22.27 18.10
CA ALA A 348 -21.79 23.32 17.74
C ALA A 348 -22.46 23.06 16.39
N HIS A 349 -21.75 22.46 15.42
CA HIS A 349 -22.29 22.27 14.08
C HIS A 349 -23.08 20.95 13.93
N PRO A 350 -24.38 20.97 13.56
CA PRO A 350 -25.25 19.78 13.52
C PRO A 350 -24.81 18.65 12.56
N ARG A 351 -23.97 18.95 11.57
CA ARG A 351 -23.40 17.95 10.65
C ARG A 351 -22.09 17.32 11.15
N LEU A 352 -21.42 17.93 12.14
CA LEU A 352 -20.09 17.54 12.63
C LEU A 352 -20.08 16.97 14.04
N SER A 353 -21.06 17.30 14.88
CA SER A 353 -21.15 16.82 16.26
C SER A 353 -21.13 15.28 16.38
N ILE A 354 -21.71 14.60 15.38
CA ILE A 354 -21.73 13.14 15.23
C ILE A 354 -20.36 12.51 14.88
N TRP A 355 -19.38 13.31 14.48
CA TRP A 355 -18.04 12.85 14.12
C TRP A 355 -17.05 13.00 15.28
N TYR A 356 -15.90 12.33 15.17
CA TYR A 356 -14.78 12.49 16.09
C TYR A 356 -13.73 13.39 15.45
N VAL A 357 -13.27 14.42 16.18
CA VAL A 357 -12.17 15.29 15.76
C VAL A 357 -10.92 14.45 15.44
N PRO A 358 -10.30 14.59 14.26
CA PRO A 358 -9.07 13.87 13.94
C PRO A 358 -7.93 14.20 14.89
N THR A 359 -7.20 13.17 15.31
CA THR A 359 -6.00 13.33 16.16
C THR A 359 -4.99 14.29 15.53
N VAL A 360 -4.79 14.23 14.21
CA VAL A 360 -3.89 15.13 13.45
C VAL A 360 -4.34 16.58 13.52
N LEU A 361 -5.63 16.86 13.29
CA LEU A 361 -6.18 18.23 13.39
C LEU A 361 -5.99 18.79 14.80
N ARG A 362 -6.32 17.99 15.83
CA ARG A 362 -6.12 18.35 17.23
C ARG A 362 -4.63 18.61 17.57
N GLN A 363 -3.72 17.77 17.08
CA GLN A 363 -2.28 17.94 17.25
C GLN A 363 -1.79 19.25 16.61
N MET A 364 -2.25 19.58 15.39
CA MET A 364 -1.91 20.84 14.73
C MET A 364 -2.47 22.06 15.48
N CYS A 365 -3.71 22.01 15.97
CA CYS A 365 -4.27 23.06 16.84
C CYS A 365 -3.46 23.25 18.13
N HIS A 366 -3.00 22.18 18.79
CA HIS A 366 -2.14 22.30 19.97
C HIS A 366 -0.74 22.84 19.65
N ALA A 367 -0.15 22.44 18.52
CA ALA A 367 1.14 22.94 18.07
C ALA A 367 1.08 24.45 17.79
N GLU A 368 0.14 24.91 16.96
CA GLU A 368 -0.01 26.34 16.66
C GLU A 368 -0.44 27.16 17.89
N ARG A 369 -1.27 26.61 18.79
CA ARG A 369 -1.56 27.26 20.09
C ARG A 369 -0.29 27.48 20.91
N SER A 370 0.59 26.48 20.96
CA SER A 370 1.86 26.60 21.69
C SER A 370 2.80 27.62 21.04
N ASN A 371 2.86 27.64 19.70
CA ASN A 371 3.63 28.58 18.91
C ASN A 371 3.15 30.04 19.09
N ALA A 372 1.83 30.26 19.03
CA ALA A 372 1.21 31.56 19.28
C ALA A 372 1.37 32.04 20.73
N GLY A 373 1.32 31.12 21.70
CA GLY A 373 1.60 31.41 23.10
C GLY A 373 3.05 31.86 23.33
N VAL A 374 4.02 31.15 22.73
CA VAL A 374 5.44 31.54 22.75
C VAL A 374 5.63 32.91 22.09
N GLY A 375 5.07 33.13 20.89
CA GLY A 375 5.17 34.40 20.16
C GLY A 375 4.54 35.60 20.88
N SER A 376 3.51 35.39 21.70
CA SER A 376 2.95 36.44 22.56
C SER A 376 3.78 36.68 23.82
N SER A 377 4.54 35.68 24.29
CA SER A 377 5.39 35.79 25.49
C SER A 377 6.76 36.42 25.22
N SER A 378 7.19 36.52 23.96
CA SER A 378 8.51 37.03 23.57
C SER A 378 8.55 38.55 23.26
N ALA A 379 7.58 39.31 23.77
CA ALA A 379 7.56 40.78 23.72
C ALA A 379 7.98 41.38 25.08
N PRO A 380 9.28 41.64 25.34
CA PRO A 380 9.71 42.39 26.51
C PRO A 380 9.21 43.84 26.40
N GLY A 381 8.46 44.30 27.40
CA GLY A 381 7.86 45.63 27.37
C GLY A 381 8.89 46.76 27.44
N CYS A 382 8.99 47.55 26.37
CA CYS A 382 9.65 48.85 26.42
C CYS A 382 8.74 49.85 27.16
N VAL A 383 8.80 49.84 28.49
CA VAL A 383 8.09 50.80 29.35
C VAL A 383 8.93 52.08 29.48
N SER A 384 8.25 53.23 29.40
CA SER A 384 8.84 54.55 29.16
C SER A 384 9.84 55.04 30.20
N ILE A 385 10.91 55.71 29.74
CA ILE A 385 11.55 56.82 30.47
C ILE A 385 11.66 58.03 29.53
N THR A 386 10.60 58.82 29.43
CA THR A 386 10.66 60.16 28.81
C THR A 386 11.24 61.16 29.81
N GLY A 387 12.56 61.31 29.81
CA GLY A 387 13.26 62.24 30.69
C GLY A 387 13.00 63.70 30.33
N THR A 388 12.28 64.43 31.17
CA THR A 388 11.94 65.85 30.98
C THR A 388 13.16 66.73 31.24
N LEU A 389 13.96 67.02 30.22
CA LEU A 389 15.11 67.92 30.34
C LEU A 389 14.68 69.39 30.34
N TYR A 390 14.57 69.95 31.55
CA TYR A 390 14.56 71.38 31.79
C TYR A 390 15.89 72.00 31.32
N ARG A 391 15.83 73.05 30.49
CA ARG A 391 16.83 74.11 30.49
C ARG A 391 16.19 75.41 30.01
N GLY A 392 16.39 76.48 30.78
CA GLY A 392 16.04 77.85 30.40
C GLY A 392 17.28 78.65 30.01
N ASP A 393 17.03 79.94 29.77
CA ASP A 393 17.97 81.00 29.35
C ASP A 393 18.61 80.80 27.95
#